data_AF-A0A3N5N0E1-F1
#
_entry.id   AF-A0A3N5N0E1-F1
#
_cell.length_a   1.000
_cell.length_b   1.000
_cell.length_c   1.000
_cell.angle_alpha   90.00
_cell.angle_beta   90.00
_cell.angle_gamma   90.00
#
_symmetry.space_group_name_H-M   'P 1'
#
loop_
_entity.id
_entity.type
_entity.pdbx_description
1 polymer ?
#
loop_
_entity_poly.entity_id
_entity_poly.type
_entity_poly.pdbx_seq_one_letter_code
_entity_poly.pdbx_strand_id
1 'polypeptide(L)' 'RIGQNTVRLLKMNEVEAVITGEIGDNARDLLKGADILLHMFKGQGMVKDAIDTVLKNPRE' A
#
# COMPACT_ATOMS: atom_id res chain seq x y z
N ARG A 1 -1.32 0.48 11.71
CA ARG A 1 -1.70 1.89 11.45
C ARG A 1 -0.52 2.57 10.75
N ILE A 2 -0.72 3.06 9.53
CA ILE A 2 0.31 3.81 8.78
C ILE A 2 0.22 5.27 9.25
N GLY A 3 1.35 5.85 9.66
CA GLY A 3 1.46 7.26 10.07
C GLY A 3 2.55 7.99 9.30
N GLN A 4 2.71 9.29 9.54
CA GLN A 4 3.68 10.14 8.82
C GLN A 4 5.11 9.58 8.83
N ASN A 5 5.59 9.06 9.98
CA ASN A 5 6.91 8.47 10.07
C ASN A 5 7.07 7.22 9.19
N THR A 6 6.03 6.39 9.10
CA THR A 6 6.01 5.21 8.22
C THR A 6 6.11 5.63 6.77
N VAL A 7 5.32 6.61 6.33
CA VAL A 7 5.33 7.11 4.95
C VAL A 7 6.69 7.71 4.60
N ARG A 8 7.31 8.45 5.54
CA ARG A 8 8.68 8.95 5.35
C ARG A 8 9.69 7.83 5.17
N LEU A 9 9.61 6.76 5.96
CA LEU A 9 10.50 5.60 5.82
C LEU A 9 10.31 4.88 4.49
N LEU A 10 9.05 4.70 4.05
CA LEU A 10 8.74 4.08 2.75
C LEU A 10 9.38 4.89 1.60
N LYS A 11 9.25 6.22 1.64
CA LYS A 11 9.85 7.10 0.64
C LYS A 11 11.38 7.07 0.65
N MET A 12 12.00 6.98 1.84
CA MET A 12 13.46 6.85 1.97
C MET A 12 13.99 5.52 1.42
N ASN A 13 13.14 4.49 1.33
CA ASN A 13 13.49 3.18 0.75
C ASN A 13 12.96 3.04 -0.69
N GLU A 14 12.59 4.14 -1.33
CA GLU A 14 12.15 4.17 -2.74
C GLU A 14 10.97 3.23 -3.01
N VAL A 15 10.09 3.05 -2.01
CA VAL A 15 8.90 2.21 -2.14
C VAL A 15 7.87 2.91 -3.03
N GLU A 16 7.53 2.28 -4.15
CA GLU A 16 6.56 2.81 -5.11
C GLU A 16 5.11 2.42 -4.80
N ALA A 17 4.89 1.29 -4.10
CA ALA A 17 3.55 0.77 -3.82
C ALA A 17 3.44 0.07 -2.48
N VAL A 18 2.26 0.16 -1.85
CA VAL A 18 1.90 -0.52 -0.60
C VAL A 18 0.62 -1.33 -0.82
N ILE A 19 0.65 -2.58 -0.37
CA ILE A 19 -0.53 -3.47 -0.36
C ILE A 19 -1.02 -3.60 1.09
N THR A 20 -2.29 -3.32 1.35
CA THR A 20 -2.88 -3.46 2.69
C THR A 20 -4.34 -3.90 2.64
N GLY A 21 -4.78 -4.65 3.66
CA GLY A 21 -6.19 -5.02 3.82
C GLY A 21 -7.05 -3.96 4.51
N GLU A 22 -6.42 -3.12 5.32
CA GLU A 22 -7.09 -2.02 6.02
C GLU A 22 -6.21 -0.77 5.98
N ILE A 23 -6.85 0.39 5.80
CA ILE A 23 -6.20 1.69 5.90
C ILE A 23 -7.18 2.71 6.47
N GLY A 24 -6.67 3.63 7.31
CA GLY A 24 -7.45 4.78 7.75
C GLY A 24 -7.32 5.95 6.77
N ASP A 25 -8.31 6.84 6.74
CA ASP A 25 -8.38 7.96 5.78
C ASP A 25 -7.11 8.82 5.77
N ASN A 26 -6.61 9.20 6.96
CA ASN A 26 -5.38 9.99 7.07
C ASN A 26 -4.16 9.30 6.44
N ALA A 27 -4.06 7.97 6.54
CA ALA A 27 -2.95 7.23 5.96
C ALA A 27 -3.03 7.19 4.43
N ARG A 28 -4.25 7.12 3.88
CA ARG A 28 -4.48 7.18 2.44
C ARG A 28 -4.01 8.52 1.87
N ASP A 29 -4.35 9.62 2.53
CA ASP A 29 -3.91 10.95 2.09
C ASP A 29 -2.39 11.13 2.18
N LEU A 30 -1.76 10.58 3.23
CA LEU A 30 -0.30 10.63 3.38
C LEU A 30 0.43 9.83 2.30
N LEU A 31 -0.03 8.61 1.98
CA LEU A 31 0.55 7.80 0.90
C LEU A 31 0.38 8.48 -0.45
N LYS A 32 -0.82 9.02 -0.73
CA LYS A 32 -1.10 9.77 -1.95
C LYS A 32 -0.21 11.01 -2.08
N GLY A 33 -0.04 11.78 -1.01
CA GLY A 33 0.84 12.96 -0.98
C GLY A 33 2.32 12.61 -1.13
N ALA A 34 2.72 11.37 -0.81
CA ALA A 34 4.07 10.89 -0.98
C ALA A 34 4.36 10.31 -2.38
N ASP A 35 3.35 10.23 -3.25
CA ASP A 35 3.37 9.55 -4.55
C ASP A 35 3.59 8.03 -4.44
N ILE A 36 3.02 7.41 -3.40
CA ILE A 36 3.08 5.97 -3.17
C ILE A 36 1.72 5.36 -3.53
N LEU A 37 1.73 4.40 -4.46
CA LEU A 37 0.54 3.67 -4.88
C LEU A 37 -0.01 2.84 -3.72
N LEU A 38 -1.34 2.78 -3.62
CA LEU A 38 -2.02 2.02 -2.59
C LEU A 38 -2.92 0.98 -3.24
N HIS A 39 -2.61 -0.29 -3.02
CA HIS A 39 -3.45 -1.41 -3.44
C HIS A 39 -4.17 -1.99 -2.23
N MET A 40 -5.49 -2.04 -2.32
CA MET A 40 -6.32 -2.64 -1.29
C MET A 40 -6.47 -4.14 -1.57
N PHE A 41 -6.01 -4.98 -0.66
CA PHE A 41 -6.18 -6.42 -0.76
C PHE A 41 -7.24 -6.91 0.23
N LYS A 42 -8.43 -7.23 -0.28
CA LYS A 42 -9.54 -7.79 0.51
C LYS A 42 -9.62 -9.29 0.26
N GLY A 43 -8.76 -10.04 0.92
CA GLY A 43 -8.71 -11.50 0.80
C GLY A 43 -8.09 -12.15 2.02
N GLN A 44 -8.39 -13.44 2.21
CA GLN A 44 -7.63 -14.30 3.11
C GLN A 44 -6.52 -14.98 2.30
N GLY A 45 -5.32 -15.09 2.86
CA GLY A 45 -4.19 -15.70 2.15
C GLY A 45 -2.84 -15.24 2.68
N MET A 46 -1.78 -15.69 2.02
CA MET A 46 -0.41 -15.28 2.29
C MET A 46 -0.06 -13.99 1.54
N VAL A 47 1.05 -13.37 1.92
CA VAL A 47 1.61 -12.19 1.22
C VAL A 47 1.78 -12.45 -0.28
N LYS A 48 2.15 -13.69 -0.66
CA LYS A 48 2.28 -14.10 -2.06
C LYS A 48 0.96 -13.95 -2.83
N ASP A 49 -0.17 -14.34 -2.24
CA ASP A 49 -1.48 -14.26 -2.89
C ASP A 49 -1.90 -12.80 -3.14
N ALA A 50 -1.56 -11.91 -2.21
CA ALA A 50 -1.79 -10.48 -2.34
C ALA A 50 -0.95 -9.87 -3.48
N ILE A 51 0.34 -10.22 -3.54
CA ILE A 51 1.24 -9.80 -4.63
C ILE A 51 0.76 -10.36 -5.97
N ASP A 52 0.46 -11.65 -6.05
CA ASP A 52 -0.04 -12.31 -7.25
C ASP A 52 -1.33 -11.65 -7.76
N THR A 53 -2.22 -11.23 -6.85
CA THR A 53 -3.47 -10.55 -7.19
C THR A 53 -3.22 -9.18 -7.81
N VAL A 54 -2.37 -8.36 -7.17
CA VAL A 54 -2.03 -7.02 -7.68
C VAL A 54 -1.28 -7.10 -9.02
N LEU A 55 -0.38 -8.06 -9.18
CA LEU A 55 0.36 -8.26 -10.42
C LEU A 55 -0.50 -8.80 -11.56
N LYS A 56 -1.50 -9.66 -11.26
CA LYS A 56 -2.42 -10.20 -12.28
C LYS A 56 -3.48 -9.21 -12.70
N ASN A 57 -3.86 -8.27 -11.83
CA ASN A 57 -4.82 -7.20 -12.11
C ASN A 57 -4.23 -5.83 -11.78
N PRO A 58 -3.31 -5.30 -12.61
CA PRO A 58 -2.69 -3.99 -12.39
C PRO A 58 -3.64 -2.79 -12.63
N ARG A 59 -4.95 -3.00 -12.68
CA ARG A 59 -5.97 -2.00 -13.03
C ARG A 59 -7.10 -1.95 -12.01
N GLU A 60 -6.80 -1.44 -10.82
CA GLU A 60 -7.77 -0.77 -9.93
C GLU A 60 -7.11 0.45 -9.27
#